data_AF-A0A6I2SR73-F1
#
_entry.id   AF-A0A6I2SR73-F1
#
_cell.length_a   1.000
_cell.length_b   1.000
_cell.length_c   1.000
_cell.angle_alpha   90.00
_cell.angle_beta   90.00
_cell.angle_gamma   90.00
#
_symmetry.space_group_name_H-M   'P 1'
#
loop_
_entity.id
_entity.type
_entity.pdbx_description
1 polymer ?
#
loop_
_entity_poly.entity_id
_entity_poly.type
_entity_poly.pdbx_seq_one_letter_code
_entity_poly.pdbx_strand_id
1 'polypeptide(L)'
;MKLEIKNISGEQVPTVIADCTQCGGAISVRERDFLFSRPLRCNSCNHVRTLSYREYVLACNSLAPQLLEYSISRMAKRRGIRSHRL
;
A
#
# COMPACT_ATOMS: atom_id res chain seq x y z
N MET A 1 -3.83 5.81 15.51
CA MET A 1 -4.41 5.33 14.23
C MET A 1 -3.62 4.12 13.77
N LYS A 2 -4.27 3.04 13.32
CA LYS A 2 -3.63 1.73 13.11
C LYS A 2 -3.59 1.43 11.60
N LEU A 3 -2.51 1.81 10.93
CA LEU A 3 -2.23 1.42 9.54
C LEU A 3 -1.71 -0.02 9.57
N GLU A 4 -2.53 -0.98 9.17
CA GLU A 4 -2.13 -2.40 9.08
C GLU A 4 -1.91 -2.79 7.61
N ILE A 5 -0.88 -3.58 7.36
CA ILE A 5 -0.53 -4.06 6.02
C ILE A 5 -0.89 -5.53 5.96
N LYS A 6 -1.76 -5.92 5.03
CA LYS A 6 -2.21 -7.31 4.86
C LYS A 6 -1.92 -7.80 3.44
N ASN A 7 -1.35 -9.01 3.38
CA ASN A 7 -1.06 -9.73 2.13
C ASN A 7 -2.37 -10.26 1.53
N ILE A 8 -2.66 -9.91 0.28
CA ILE A 8 -3.81 -10.47 -0.45
C ILE A 8 -3.24 -11.20 -1.68
N SER A 9 -3.59 -12.49 -1.81
CA SER A 9 -3.40 -13.30 -3.04
C SER A 9 -2.00 -13.78 -3.42
N GLY A 10 -1.14 -14.16 -2.47
CA GLY A 10 0.09 -14.93 -2.78
C GLY A 10 1.18 -14.17 -3.56
N GLU A 11 0.96 -12.90 -3.88
CA GLU A 11 1.97 -11.94 -4.32
C GLU A 11 2.11 -10.85 -3.24
N GLN A 12 3.33 -10.54 -2.82
CA GLN A 12 3.64 -9.47 -1.86
C GLN A 12 3.42 -8.08 -2.49
N VAL A 13 2.21 -7.75 -2.95
CA VAL A 13 1.94 -6.41 -3.49
C VAL A 13 1.70 -5.43 -2.33
N PRO A 14 2.57 -4.43 -2.13
CA PRO A 14 2.40 -3.47 -1.03
C PRO A 14 1.08 -2.72 -1.19
N THR A 15 0.26 -2.74 -0.15
CA THR A 15 -1.07 -2.14 -0.13
C THR A 15 -1.22 -1.27 1.11
N VAL A 16 -1.67 -0.04 0.91
CA VAL A 16 -1.94 0.93 1.97
C VAL A 16 -3.38 0.76 2.42
N ILE A 17 -3.61 0.66 3.74
CA ILE A 17 -4.95 0.56 4.32
C ILE A 17 -5.24 1.82 5.15
N ALA A 18 -6.21 2.62 4.72
CA ALA A 18 -6.64 3.83 5.43
C ALA A 18 -8.08 3.70 5.92
N ASP A 19 -8.39 4.26 7.09
CA ASP A 19 -9.76 4.25 7.62
C ASP A 19 -10.68 5.21 6.86
N CYS A 20 -11.92 4.82 6.61
CA CYS A 20 -12.93 5.74 6.10
C CYS A 20 -13.48 6.58 7.25
N THR A 21 -13.37 7.90 7.13
CA THR A 21 -13.86 8.86 8.14
C THR A 21 -15.38 8.93 8.22
N GLN A 22 -16.10 8.40 7.23
CA GLN A 22 -17.57 8.43 7.20
C GLN A 22 -18.20 7.13 7.74
N CYS A 23 -17.75 5.96 7.29
CA CYS A 23 -18.35 4.68 7.68
C CYS A 23 -17.47 3.83 8.61
N GLY A 24 -16.25 4.25 8.91
CA GLY A 24 -15.28 3.47 9.70
C GLY A 24 -14.71 2.25 8.97
N GLY A 25 -15.13 1.98 7.73
CA GLY A 25 -14.62 0.87 6.91
C GLY A 25 -13.18 1.09 6.44
N ALA A 26 -12.50 0.01 6.05
CA ALA A 26 -11.13 0.09 5.53
C ALA A 26 -11.11 0.42 4.03
N ILE A 27 -10.24 1.35 3.65
CA ILE A 27 -9.93 1.70 2.26
C ILE A 27 -8.56 1.11 1.92
N SER A 28 -8.54 0.09 1.07
CA SER A 28 -7.31 -0.54 0.59
C SER A 28 -6.90 0.02 -0.77
N VAL A 29 -5.69 0.57 -0.86
CA VAL A 29 -5.14 1.19 -2.07
C VAL A 29 -3.79 0.55 -2.37
N ARG A 30 -3.62 0.09 -3.62
CA ARG A 30 -2.34 -0.46 -4.07
C ARG A 30 -1.29 0.64 -4.08
N GLU A 31 -0.04 0.33 -3.76
CA GLU A 31 1.02 1.34 -3.71
C GLU A 31 1.09 2.19 -4.99
N ARG A 32 1.06 1.57 -6.17
CA ARG A 32 1.13 2.31 -7.44
C ARG A 32 0.09 3.42 -7.51
N ASP A 33 -1.09 3.20 -6.94
CA ASP A 33 -2.21 4.14 -6.99
C ASP A 33 -2.10 5.18 -5.84
N PHE A 34 -1.36 4.84 -4.77
CA PHE A 34 -1.05 5.71 -3.64
C PHE A 34 0.00 6.77 -3.97
N LEU A 35 1.08 6.41 -4.69
CA LEU A 35 2.16 7.34 -5.06
C LEU A 35 1.71 8.51 -5.94
N PHE A 36 0.56 8.39 -6.60
CA PHE A 36 0.01 9.46 -7.45
C PHE A 36 -0.83 10.50 -6.70
N SER A 37 -0.78 10.53 -5.36
CA SER A 37 -1.52 11.48 -4.51
C SER A 37 -3.01 11.59 -4.87
N ARG A 38 -3.61 10.48 -5.32
CA ARG A 38 -5.01 10.46 -5.72
C ARG A 38 -5.91 10.41 -4.48
N PRO A 39 -7.09 11.04 -4.52
CA PRO A 39 -8.06 10.89 -3.46
C PRO A 39 -8.48 9.41 -3.31
N LEU A 40 -8.54 8.93 -2.06
CA LEU A 40 -8.88 7.56 -1.72
C LEU A 40 -10.40 7.40 -1.70
N ARG A 41 -10.93 6.43 -2.45
CA ARG A 41 -12.37 6.14 -2.46
C ARG A 41 -12.68 4.91 -1.63
N CYS A 42 -13.58 5.05 -0.66
CA CYS A 42 -14.08 3.93 0.12
C CYS A 42 -15.00 3.05 -0.73
N ASN A 43 -14.73 1.75 -0.79
CA ASN A 43 -15.57 0.81 -1.53
C ASN A 43 -16.92 0.53 -0.85
N SER A 44 -17.01 0.74 0.46
CA SER A 44 -18.24 0.47 1.23
C SER A 44 -19.27 1.59 1.12
N CYS A 45 -18.86 2.86 1.24
CA CYS A 45 -19.78 4.00 1.27
C CYS A 45 -19.54 5.03 0.16
N ASN A 46 -18.61 4.77 -0.76
CA ASN A 46 -18.19 5.70 -1.83
C ASN A 46 -17.62 7.05 -1.36
N HIS A 47 -17.41 7.24 -0.05
CA HIS A 47 -16.77 8.44 0.48
C HIS A 47 -15.37 8.63 -0.11
N VAL A 48 -15.08 9.86 -0.51
CA VAL A 48 -13.78 10.25 -1.06
C VAL A 48 -13.00 10.99 0.02
N ARG A 49 -11.84 10.44 0.40
CA ARG A 49 -10.95 11.00 1.42
C ARG A 49 -9.62 11.40 0.77
N THR A 50 -9.21 12.64 0.95
CA THR A 50 -7.84 13.07 0.67
C THR A 50 -6.96 12.84 1.91
N LEU A 51 -5.72 12.42 1.69
CA LEU A 51 -4.74 12.33 2.77
C LEU A 51 -4.16 13.71 3.04
N SER A 52 -3.92 14.01 4.32
CA SER A 52 -3.09 15.14 4.69
C SER A 52 -1.62 14.88 4.32
N TYR A 53 -0.83 15.95 4.17
CA TYR A 53 0.60 15.84 3.91
C TYR A 53 1.32 14.97 4.95
N ARG A 54 0.95 15.09 6.24
CA ARG A 54 1.53 14.28 7.31
C ARG A 54 1.24 12.79 7.14
N GLU A 55 0.00 12.44 6.82
CA GLU A 55 -0.38 11.03 6.58
C GLU A 55 0.33 10.46 5.36
N TYR A 56 0.45 11.26 4.31
CA TYR A 56 1.21 10.89 3.12
C TYR A 56 2.67 10.60 3.44
N VAL A 57 3.37 11.50 4.15
CA VAL A 57 4.78 11.31 4.53
C VAL A 57 4.97 10.08 5.42
N LEU A 58 4.09 9.87 6.40
CA LEU A 58 4.16 8.70 7.29
C LEU A 58 3.95 7.39 6.52
N ALA A 59 3.00 7.35 5.60
CA ALA A 59 2.77 6.19 4.74
C ALA A 59 3.95 5.94 3.80
N CYS A 60 4.52 6.97 3.17
CA CYS A 60 5.71 6.80 2.33
C CYS A 60 6.91 6.27 3.13
N ASN A 61 7.17 6.80 4.32
CA ASN A 61 8.26 6.33 5.18
C ASN A 61 8.08 4.87 5.62
N SER A 62 6.86 4.47 5.97
CA SER A 62 6.59 3.08 6.37
C SER A 62 6.62 2.09 5.19
N LEU A 63 6.25 2.54 3.99
CA LEU A 63 6.24 1.72 2.77
C LEU A 63 7.59 1.63 2.08
N ALA A 64 8.48 2.62 2.22
CA ALA A 64 9.78 2.65 1.56
C ALA A 64 10.59 1.34 1.67
N PRO A 65 10.79 0.74 2.86
CA PRO A 65 11.54 -0.52 2.96
C PRO A 65 10.82 -1.69 2.26
N GLN A 66 9.50 -1.77 2.37
CA GLN A 66 8.70 -2.83 1.74
C GLN A 66 8.69 -2.71 0.21
N LEU A 67 8.70 -1.48 -0.29
CA LEU A 67 8.79 -1.21 -1.73
C LEU A 67 10.14 -1.56 -2.31
N LEU A 68 11.20 -1.31 -1.54
CA LEU A 68 12.54 -1.74 -1.90
C LEU A 68 12.60 -3.27 -1.99
N GLU A 69 12.10 -3.98 -0.97
CA GLU A 69 12.06 -5.44 -0.93
C GLU A 69 11.21 -6.04 -2.07
N TYR A 70 10.03 -5.47 -2.32
CA TYR A 70 9.18 -5.85 -3.44
C TYR A 70 9.88 -5.64 -4.79
N SER A 71 10.56 -4.50 -4.96
CA SER A 71 11.27 -4.17 -6.20
C SER A 71 12.43 -5.12 -6.45
N ILE A 72 13.21 -5.44 -5.42
CA ILE A 72 14.29 -6.43 -5.46
C ILE A 72 13.73 -7.80 -5.86
N SER A 73 12.68 -8.26 -5.18
CA SER A 73 12.02 -9.54 -5.44
C SER A 73 11.48 -9.63 -6.87
N ARG A 74 10.86 -8.55 -7.37
CA ARG A 74 10.34 -8.46 -8.74
C ARG A 74 11.46 -8.52 -9.77
N MET A 75 12.58 -7.84 -9.53
CA MET A 75 13.76 -7.88 -10.41
C MET A 75 14.42 -9.26 -10.43
N ALA A 76 14.56 -9.91 -9.27
CA ALA A 76 15.09 -11.27 -9.16
C ALA A 76 14.25 -12.27 -9.95
N LYS A 77 12.92 -12.21 -9.80
CA LYS A 77 11.96 -13.05 -10.54
C LYS A 77 12.09 -12.84 -12.06
N ARG A 78 12.21 -11.59 -12.53
CA ARG A 78 12.39 -11.26 -13.96
C ARG A 78 13.70 -11.77 -14.55
N ARG A 79 14.76 -11.87 -13.74
CA ARG A 79 16.07 -12.38 -14.15
C ARG A 79 16.20 -13.91 -14.02
N GLY A 80 15.14 -14.61 -13.63
CA GLY A 80 15.18 -16.06 -13.38
C GLY A 80 16.01 -16.47 -12.16
N ILE A 81 16.42 -15.51 -11.34
CA ILE A 81 17.18 -15.76 -10.12
C ILE A 81 16.17 -16.25 -9.08
N ARG A 82 16.18 -17.56 -8.80
CA ARG A 82 15.41 -18.12 -7.67
C ARG A 82 15.99 -17.52 -6.39
N SER A 83 15.26 -16.57 -5.82
CA SER A 83 15.54 -16.01 -4.49
C SER A 83 15.42 -17.15 -3.48
N HIS A 84 16.56 -17.79 -3.19
CA HIS A 84 16.71 -18.60 -2.00
C HIS A 84 16.92 -17.63 -0.84
N ARG A 85 15.90 -17.55 0.03
CA ARG A 85 15.91 -17.01 1.40
C ARG A 85 16.91 -15.86 1.65
N LEU A 86 16.38 -14.64 1.69
CA LEU A 86 16.81 -13.66 2.68
C LEU A 86 15.86 -13.79 3.88
#